data_AF-A0A0B2UT71-F1
#
_entry.id   AF-A0A0B2UT71-F1
#
_cell.length_a   1.000
_cell.length_b   1.000
_cell.length_c   1.000
_cell.angle_alpha   90.00
_cell.angle_beta   90.00
_cell.angle_gamma   90.00
#
_symmetry.space_group_name_H-M   'P 1'
#
loop_
_entity.id
_entity.type
_entity.pdbx_description
1 polymer ?
#
loop_
_entity_poly.entity_id
_entity_poly.type
_entity_poly.pdbx_seq_one_letter_code
_entity_poly.pdbx_strand_id
1 'polypeptide(L)'
;MEILHELGINNATDADCTIVAYVCSVISTRSAHLCAAGFSAVLMHMQKPYVTIGIDGSLYKFHRTFARILDEKINELLPSNIEYQLMLSEDGSGRGAALVAAVASRMAQDVGNH
;
A
#
# COMPACT_ATOMS: atom_id res chain seq x y z
N MET A 1 11.83 24.37 -3.87
CA MET A 1 11.64 25.38 -4.94
C MET A 1 11.54 24.72 -6.32
N GLU A 2 12.51 23.87 -6.71
CA GLU A 2 12.58 23.24 -8.05
C GLU A 2 11.26 22.61 -8.53
N ILE A 3 10.64 21.74 -7.73
CA ILE A 3 9.34 21.11 -8.08
C ILE A 3 8.24 22.15 -8.37
N LEU A 4 8.17 23.24 -7.59
CA LEU A 4 7.14 24.27 -7.82
C LEU A 4 7.41 25.06 -9.10
N HIS A 5 8.69 25.30 -9.42
CA HIS A 5 9.09 25.94 -10.67
C HIS A 5 8.79 25.04 -11.89
N GLU A 6 9.06 23.73 -11.81
CA GLU A 6 8.67 22.76 -12.84
C GLU A 6 7.15 22.72 -13.07
N LEU A 7 6.36 22.99 -12.02
CA LEU A 7 4.91 23.12 -12.08
C LEU A 7 4.43 24.50 -12.57
N GLY A 8 5.34 25.40 -12.98
CA GLY A 8 5.04 26.73 -13.52
C GLY A 8 4.88 27.83 -12.47
N ILE A 9 5.19 27.56 -11.20
CA ILE A 9 5.13 28.54 -10.10
C ILE A 9 6.53 29.16 -9.93
N ASN A 10 6.82 30.19 -10.74
CA ASN A 10 8.18 30.72 -10.90
C ASN A 10 8.64 31.65 -9.77
N ASN A 11 7.72 32.19 -8.96
CA ASN A 11 8.01 33.16 -7.90
C ASN A 11 7.61 32.64 -6.51
N ALA A 12 7.75 31.34 -6.26
CA ALA A 12 7.45 30.75 -4.95
C ALA A 12 8.43 31.25 -3.88
N THR A 13 7.92 31.60 -2.71
CA THR A 13 8.73 31.91 -1.54
C THR A 13 9.06 30.65 -0.72
N ASP A 14 9.99 30.77 0.23
CA ASP A 14 10.25 29.69 1.20
C ASP A 14 9.02 29.36 2.05
N ALA A 15 8.20 30.38 2.35
CA ALA A 15 6.93 30.20 3.06
C ALA A 15 5.95 29.36 2.22
N ASP A 16 5.83 29.63 0.92
CA ASP A 16 4.99 28.84 0.01
C ASP A 16 5.46 27.38 -0.05
N CYS A 17 6.78 27.15 -0.17
CA CYS A 17 7.35 25.80 -0.17
C CYS A 17 7.02 25.05 1.13
N THR A 18 7.09 25.74 2.27
CA THR A 18 6.78 25.17 3.59
C THR A 18 5.31 24.81 3.71
N ILE A 19 4.42 25.69 3.25
CA ILE A 19 2.97 25.47 3.27
C ILE A 19 2.60 24.29 2.36
N VAL A 20 3.14 24.23 1.14
CA VAL A 20 2.87 23.12 0.22
C VAL A 20 3.36 21.80 0.81
N ALA A 21 4.58 21.76 1.36
CA ALA A 21 5.11 20.57 2.01
C ALA A 21 4.23 20.10 3.18
N TYR A 22 3.74 21.04 3.99
CA TYR A 22 2.82 20.75 5.08
C TYR A 22 1.50 20.16 4.58
N VAL A 23 0.87 20.78 3.58
CA VAL A 23 -0.38 20.25 2.97
C VAL A 23 -0.16 18.84 2.42
N CYS A 24 0.93 18.60 1.68
CA CYS A 24 1.28 17.27 1.18
C CYS A 24 1.46 16.25 2.32
N SER A 25 2.10 16.64 3.43
CA SER A 25 2.26 15.75 4.60
C SER A 25 0.93 15.40 5.26
N VAL A 26 0.01 16.36 5.39
CA VAL A 26 -1.31 16.13 5.98
C VAL A 26 -2.14 15.20 5.09
N ILE A 27 -2.14 15.44 3.77
CA ILE A 27 -2.88 14.62 2.80
C ILE A 27 -2.34 13.19 2.76
N SER A 28 -1.03 13.01 2.63
CA SER A 28 -0.40 11.68 2.58
C SER A 28 -0.61 10.90 3.88
N THR A 29 -0.49 11.55 5.04
CA THR A 29 -0.76 10.95 6.35
C THR A 29 -2.22 10.48 6.46
N ARG A 30 -3.18 11.34 6.11
CA ARG A 30 -4.60 10.97 6.12
C ARG A 30 -4.89 9.80 5.18
N SER A 31 -4.29 9.80 3.99
CA SER A 31 -4.44 8.71 3.03
C SER A 31 -3.92 7.38 3.61
N ALA A 32 -2.73 7.39 4.24
CA ALA A 32 -2.18 6.20 4.88
C ALA A 32 -3.09 5.68 6.01
N HIS A 33 -3.66 6.56 6.83
CA HIS A 33 -4.59 6.16 7.90
C HIS A 33 -5.88 5.53 7.36
N LEU A 34 -6.44 6.07 6.27
CA LEU A 34 -7.63 5.49 5.63
C LEU A 34 -7.33 4.10 5.04
N CYS A 35 -6.18 3.93 4.41
CA CYS A 35 -5.72 2.61 3.94
C CYS A 35 -5.55 1.63 5.11
N ALA A 36 -4.92 2.09 6.21
CA ALA A 36 -4.74 1.29 7.42
C ALA A 36 -6.06 0.77 7.97
N ALA A 37 -7.08 1.63 8.07
CA ALA A 37 -8.41 1.23 8.53
C ALA A 37 -9.02 0.12 7.66
N GLY A 38 -8.88 0.22 6.33
CA GLY A 38 -9.31 -0.83 5.40
C GLY A 38 -8.55 -2.14 5.59
N PHE A 39 -7.23 -2.08 5.75
CA PHE A 39 -6.40 -3.27 5.95
C PHE A 39 -6.74 -3.96 7.28
N SER A 40 -6.82 -3.19 8.37
CA SER A 40 -7.19 -3.68 9.69
C SER A 40 -8.58 -4.34 9.67
N ALA A 41 -9.56 -3.75 8.98
CA ALA A 41 -10.90 -4.35 8.87
C ALA A 41 -10.86 -5.73 8.19
N VAL A 42 -10.10 -5.89 7.12
CA VAL A 42 -9.94 -7.18 6.43
C VAL A 42 -9.19 -8.19 7.31
N LEU A 43 -8.10 -7.78 7.95
CA LEU A 43 -7.32 -8.64 8.86
C LEU A 43 -8.17 -9.15 10.03
N MET A 44 -8.94 -8.26 10.67
CA MET A 44 -9.87 -8.62 11.74
C MET A 44 -10.97 -9.57 11.25
N HIS A 45 -11.46 -9.39 10.02
CA HIS A 45 -12.46 -10.27 9.43
C HIS A 45 -11.91 -11.67 9.13
N MET A 46 -10.66 -11.77 8.67
CA MET A 46 -10.02 -13.06 8.36
C MET A 46 -9.74 -13.92 9.59
N GLN A 47 -9.51 -13.31 10.76
CA GLN A 47 -9.17 -13.97 12.04
C GLN A 47 -8.05 -15.01 11.91
N LYS A 48 -7.02 -14.69 11.12
CA LYS A 48 -5.82 -15.52 10.98
C LYS A 48 -4.76 -15.03 11.97
N PRO A 49 -3.98 -15.94 12.58
CA PRO A 49 -2.95 -15.55 13.54
C PRO A 49 -1.83 -14.73 12.87
N TYR A 50 -1.56 -14.99 11.59
CA TYR A 50 -0.53 -14.29 10.82
C TYR A 50 -0.95 -14.11 9.36
N VAL A 51 -0.78 -12.90 8.81
CA VAL A 51 -1.11 -12.58 7.41
C VAL A 51 0.01 -11.78 6.72
N THR A 52 0.40 -12.20 5.52
CA THR A 52 1.26 -11.39 4.65
C THR A 52 0.40 -10.59 3.68
N ILE A 53 0.57 -9.27 3.67
CA ILE A 53 -0.11 -8.36 2.74
C ILE A 53 0.87 -8.03 1.61
N GLY A 54 0.58 -8.51 0.41
CA GLY A 54 1.30 -8.10 -0.80
C GLY A 54 0.86 -6.69 -1.22
N ILE A 55 1.81 -5.76 -1.31
CA ILE A 55 1.57 -4.37 -1.69
C ILE A 55 2.36 -4.05 -2.96
N ASP A 56 1.72 -3.34 -3.88
CA ASP A 56 2.37 -2.69 -5.01
C ASP A 56 1.80 -1.26 -5.16
N GLY A 57 2.54 -0.37 -5.80
CA GLY A 57 2.15 1.01 -6.06
C GLY A 57 3.28 2.01 -5.80
N SER A 58 3.40 2.98 -6.70
CA SER A 58 4.43 4.03 -6.66
C SER A 58 4.37 4.87 -5.38
N LEU A 59 3.18 5.16 -4.85
CA LEU A 59 3.03 5.93 -3.61
C LEU A 59 3.65 5.19 -2.42
N TYR A 60 3.35 3.90 -2.26
CA TYR A 60 3.93 3.10 -1.19
C TYR A 60 5.44 2.93 -1.37
N LYS A 61 5.91 2.75 -2.62
CA LYS A 61 7.32 2.53 -2.96
C LYS A 61 8.21 3.76 -2.80
N PHE A 62 7.74 4.93 -3.22
CA PHE A 62 8.58 6.12 -3.39
C PHE A 62 8.28 7.26 -2.40
N HIS A 63 7.13 7.26 -1.74
CA HIS A 63 6.82 8.30 -0.76
C HIS A 63 7.55 8.03 0.56
N ARG A 64 8.42 8.98 0.95
CA ARG A 64 9.38 8.83 2.07
C ARG A 64 8.77 8.34 3.39
N THR A 65 7.52 8.70 3.67
CA THR A 65 6.86 8.43 4.96
C THR A 65 5.65 7.51 4.86
N PHE A 66 5.17 7.18 3.66
CA PHE A 66 3.83 6.57 3.53
C PHE A 66 3.80 5.15 4.09
N ALA A 67 4.77 4.31 3.71
CA ALA A 67 4.86 2.93 4.19
C ALA A 67 4.95 2.85 5.71
N ARG A 68 5.79 3.69 6.33
CA ARG A 68 5.94 3.77 7.79
C ARG A 68 4.65 4.16 8.50
N ILE A 69 3.99 5.24 8.05
CA ILE A 69 2.74 5.72 8.67
C ILE A 69 1.61 4.68 8.52
N LEU A 70 1.55 4.01 7.37
CA LEU A 70 0.59 2.94 7.13
C LEU A 70 0.81 1.79 8.12
N ASP A 71 2.04 1.30 8.25
CA ASP A 71 2.41 0.21 9.16
C ASP A 71 2.16 0.57 10.63
N GLU A 72 2.57 1.76 11.07
CA GLU A 72 2.29 2.26 12.42
C GLU A 72 0.78 2.30 12.70
N LYS A 73 -0.01 2.82 11.75
CA LYS A 73 -1.45 2.94 11.96
C LYS A 73 -2.17 1.60 11.96
N ILE A 74 -1.75 0.63 11.14
CA ILE A 74 -2.32 -0.73 11.19
C ILE A 74 -2.03 -1.37 12.56
N ASN A 75 -0.80 -1.24 13.07
CA ASN A 75 -0.41 -1.74 14.39
C ASN A 75 -1.23 -1.10 15.52
N GLU A 76 -1.55 0.19 15.44
CA GLU A 76 -2.42 0.86 16.42
C GLU A 76 -3.87 0.33 16.41
N LEU A 77 -4.37 -0.09 15.24
CA LEU A 77 -5.77 -0.50 15.06
C LEU A 77 -6.00 -1.99 15.33
N LEU A 78 -4.99 -2.84 15.13
CA LEU A 78 -5.13 -4.29 15.27
C LEU A 78 -5.13 -4.74 16.74
N PRO A 79 -5.88 -5.81 17.07
CA PRO A 79 -5.75 -6.46 18.36
C PRO A 79 -4.43 -7.25 18.43
N SER A 80 -3.89 -7.45 19.64
CA SER A 80 -2.58 -8.06 19.87
C SER A 80 -2.46 -9.54 19.44
N ASN A 81 -3.57 -10.20 19.12
CA ASN A 81 -3.61 -11.60 18.69
C ASN A 81 -3.58 -11.79 17.16
N ILE A 82 -3.47 -10.70 16.39
CA ILE A 82 -3.36 -10.74 14.93
C ILE A 82 -2.03 -10.12 14.54
N GLU A 83 -1.16 -10.95 13.97
CA GLU A 83 0.13 -10.49 13.43
C GLU A 83 0.04 -10.33 11.90
N TYR A 84 0.84 -9.42 11.36
CA TYR A 84 0.91 -9.20 9.92
C TYR A 84 2.30 -8.76 9.49
N GLN A 85 2.54 -8.83 8.18
CA GLN A 85 3.68 -8.16 7.53
C GLN A 85 3.25 -7.54 6.20
N LEU A 86 3.83 -6.38 5.86
CA LEU A 86 3.68 -5.76 4.55
C LEU A 86 4.85 -6.16 3.66
N MET A 87 4.56 -6.65 2.45
CA MET A 87 5.56 -7.11 1.50
C MET A 87 5.41 -6.39 0.17
N LEU A 88 6.41 -5.60 -0.22
CA LEU A 88 6.45 -4.96 -1.53
C LEU A 88 6.61 -6.03 -2.63
N SER A 89 5.75 -5.99 -3.64
CA SER A 89 5.79 -6.87 -4.79
C SER A 89 6.29 -6.11 -6.02
N GLU A 90 7.43 -6.52 -6.60
CA GLU A 90 8.02 -5.82 -7.76
C GLU A 90 7.35 -6.15 -9.10
N ASP A 91 6.77 -7.34 -9.22
CA ASP A 91 6.01 -7.81 -10.40
C ASP A 91 4.86 -8.72 -9.95
N GLY A 92 4.05 -8.21 -9.02
CA GLY A 92 2.96 -8.97 -8.43
C GLY A 92 1.89 -9.34 -9.45
N SER A 93 1.56 -8.40 -10.35
CA SER A 93 0.50 -8.58 -11.34
C SER A 93 0.86 -9.62 -12.41
N GLY A 94 2.07 -9.57 -12.97
CA GLY A 94 2.51 -10.51 -14.00
C GLY A 94 2.65 -11.94 -13.46
N ARG A 95 3.42 -12.11 -12.39
CA ARG A 95 3.66 -13.42 -11.76
C ARG A 95 2.39 -14.01 -11.16
N GLY A 96 1.55 -13.17 -10.54
CA GLY A 96 0.26 -13.58 -9.99
C GLY A 96 -0.70 -14.08 -11.07
N ALA A 97 -0.82 -13.36 -12.19
CA ALA A 97 -1.67 -13.77 -13.31
C ALA A 97 -1.21 -15.10 -13.91
N ALA A 98 0.10 -15.28 -14.13
CA ALA A 98 0.66 -16.53 -14.64
C ALA A 98 0.39 -17.72 -13.68
N LEU A 99 0.52 -17.51 -12.37
CA LEU A 99 0.23 -18.53 -11.36
C LEU A 99 -1.24 -18.93 -11.38
N VAL A 100 -2.16 -17.96 -11.43
CA VAL A 100 -3.60 -18.22 -11.52
C VAL A 100 -3.95 -19.01 -12.78
N ALA A 101 -3.38 -18.62 -13.93
CA ALA A 101 -3.59 -19.33 -15.20
C ALA A 101 -3.08 -20.79 -15.14
N ALA A 102 -1.91 -21.03 -14.54
CA ALA A 102 -1.36 -22.37 -14.36
C ALA A 102 -2.26 -23.24 -13.46
N VAL A 103 -2.75 -22.69 -12.34
CA VAL A 103 -3.67 -23.40 -11.43
C VAL A 103 -4.99 -23.74 -12.13
N ALA A 104 -5.58 -22.78 -12.85
CA ALA A 104 -6.83 -23.01 -13.60
C ALA A 104 -6.67 -24.08 -14.69
N SER A 105 -5.55 -24.04 -15.43
CA SER A 105 -5.25 -25.04 -16.47
C SER A 105 -5.12 -26.44 -15.89
N ARG A 106 -4.44 -26.59 -14.73
CA ARG A 106 -4.33 -27.88 -14.03
C ARG A 106 -5.70 -28.39 -13.57
N MET A 107 -6.53 -27.53 -12.97
CA MET A 107 -7.87 -27.92 -12.50
C MET A 107 -8.76 -28.42 -13.65
N ALA A 108 -8.67 -27.81 -14.83
CA ALA A 108 -9.42 -28.27 -16.01
C ALA A 108 -8.97 -29.66 -16.50
N GLN A 109 -7.69 -29.99 -16.38
CA GLN A 109 -7.16 -31.31 -16.73
C GLN A 109 -7.59 -32.38 -15.71
N ASP A 110 -7.59 -32.04 -14.41
CA ASP A 110 -7.98 -32.97 -13.34
C ASP A 110 -9.49 -33.32 -13.40
N VAL A 111 -10.33 -32.39 -13.87
CA VAL A 111 -11.78 -32.63 -14.10
C VAL A 111 -12.04 -33.47 -15.35
N GLY A 112 -11.20 -33.37 -16.40
CA GLY A 112 -11.35 -34.16 -17.63
C GLY A 112 -10.85 -35.61 -17.54
N ASN A 113 -10.16 -35.96 -16.45
CA ASN A 113 -9.65 -37.31 -16.18
C ASN A 113 -10.56 -38.14 -15.24
N HIS A 114 -11.72 -37.61 -14.85
CA HIS A 114 -12.80 -38.32 -14.15
C HIS A 114 -14.00 -38.49 -15.09
#